data_AF-A0A8K0HYJ0-F1
#
_entry.id   AF-A0A8K0HYJ0-F1
#
_cell.length_a   1.000
_cell.length_b   1.000
_cell.length_c   1.000
_cell.angle_alpha   90.00
_cell.angle_beta   90.00
_cell.angle_gamma   90.00
#
_symmetry.space_group_name_H-M   'P 1'
#
loop_
_entity.id
_entity.type
_entity.pdbx_description
1 polymer ?
#
loop_
_entity_poly.entity_id
_entity_poly.type
_entity_poly.pdbx_seq_one_letter_code
_entity_poly.pdbx_strand_id
1 'polypeptide(L)' 'MESEHGPAHDKRFICSVQVETSDDTFMTLSDPKSRVKDAENAAACKMLSEILIGVE' A
#
# COMPACT_ATOMS: atom_id res chain seq x y z
N MET A 1 2.87 0.55 8.41
CA MET A 1 4.33 0.36 8.53
C MET A 1 4.96 0.86 7.25
N GLU A 2 5.73 1.94 7.32
CA GLU A 2 6.43 2.51 6.17
C GLU A 2 7.88 2.05 6.21
N SER A 3 8.44 1.64 5.07
CA SER A 3 9.83 1.14 5.00
C SER A 3 10.56 1.80 3.83
N GLU A 4 11.69 2.45 4.15
CA GLU A 4 12.60 3.07 3.19
C GLU A 4 13.67 2.04 2.76
N HIS A 5 13.78 1.76 1.46
CA HIS A 5 14.80 0.85 0.91
C HIS A 5 15.67 1.58 -0.12
N GLY A 6 16.98 1.32 -0.11
CA GLY A 6 17.93 1.79 -1.13
C GLY A 6 18.83 2.98 -0.71
N PRO A 7 19.89 3.27 -1.47
CA PRO A 7 20.76 4.42 -1.23
C PRO A 7 20.01 5.75 -1.37
N ALA A 8 20.52 6.85 -0.81
CA ALA A 8 19.80 8.14 -0.76
C ALA A 8 19.32 8.67 -2.13
N HIS A 9 19.99 8.27 -3.23
CA HIS A 9 19.64 8.63 -4.60
C HIS A 9 18.70 7.62 -5.30
N ASP A 10 18.40 6.49 -4.67
CA ASP A 10 17.49 5.46 -5.15
C ASP A 10 16.57 4.98 -4.02
N LYS A 11 16.06 5.95 -3.23
CA LYS A 11 15.12 5.66 -2.16
C LYS A 11 13.82 5.16 -2.76
N ARG A 12 13.39 3.99 -2.30
CA ARG A 12 12.07 3.43 -2.58
C ARG A 12 11.24 3.35 -1.30
N PHE A 13 9.97 3.65 -1.45
CA PHE A 13 8.98 3.71 -0.40
C PHE A 13 7.93 2.64 -0.65
N ILE A 14 7.60 1.90 0.41
CA ILE A 14 6.45 1.00 0.46
C ILE A 14 5.49 1.58 1.48
N CYS A 15 4.21 1.64 1.12
CA CYS A 15 3.14 2.07 2.01
C CYS A 15 2.21 0.88 2.32
N SER A 16 1.69 0.84 3.54
CA SER A 16 0.64 -0.10 3.95
C SER A 16 -0.68 0.62 4.16
N VAL A 17 -1.77 0.07 3.65
CA VAL A 17 -3.12 0.52 3.96
C VAL A 17 -3.84 -0.60 4.69
N GLN A 18 -4.49 -0.24 5.80
CA GLN A 18 -5.33 -1.14 6.58
C GLN A 18 -6.73 -0.53 6.68
N VAL A 19 -7.75 -1.35 6.44
CA VAL A 19 -9.16 -0.97 6.54
C VAL A 19 -9.88 -1.99 7.40
N GLU A 20 -10.51 -1.52 8.46
CA GLU A 20 -11.39 -2.32 9.30
C GLU A 20 -12.83 -2.14 8.81
N THR A 21 -13.53 -3.25 8.61
CA THR A 21 -14.95 -3.30 8.24
C THR A 21 -15.74 -3.97 9.37
N SER A 22 -17.07 -4.03 9.24
CA SER A 22 -17.92 -4.73 10.22
C SER A 22 -17.58 -6.21 10.37
N ASP A 23 -17.05 -6.83 9.32
CA ASP A 23 -16.90 -8.28 9.20
C ASP A 23 -15.44 -8.72 9.26
N ASP A 24 -14.51 -7.90 8.75
CA ASP A 24 -13.08 -8.25 8.68
C ASP A 24 -12.15 -7.03 8.64
N THR A 25 -10.86 -7.27 8.81
CA THR A 25 -9.77 -6.30 8.64
C THR A 25 -8.91 -6.65 7.43
N PHE A 26 -8.88 -5.77 6.45
CA PHE A 26 -8.07 -5.89 5.25
C PHE A 26 -6.75 -5.14 5.42
N MET A 27 -5.65 -5.73 4.97
CA MET A 27 -4.35 -5.05 4.89
C MET A 27 -3.69 -5.30 3.54
N THR A 28 -3.16 -4.24 2.93
CA THR A 28 -2.39 -4.35 1.68
C THR A 28 -1.13 -3.51 1.75
N LEU A 29 -0.17 -3.87 0.89
CA LEU A 29 1.09 -3.16 0.69
C LEU A 29 1.17 -2.68 -0.76
N SER A 30 1.71 -1.48 -0.96
CA SER A 30 2.08 -1.00 -2.29
C SER A 30 3.30 -1.74 -2.81
N ASP A 31 3.47 -1.74 -4.13
CA ASP A 31 4.79 -1.94 -4.72
C ASP A 31 5.75 -0.81 -4.30
N PRO A 32 7.07 -1.03 -4.33
CA PRO A 32 8.06 0.02 -4.09
C PRO A 32 7.92 1.17 -5.11
N LYS A 33 7.81 2.41 -4.63
CA LYS A 33 7.77 3.62 -5.47
C LYS A 33 8.87 4.59 -5.09
N SER A 34 9.30 5.45 -6.02
CA SER A 34 10.31 6.47 -5.75
C SER A 34 9.80 7.66 -4.94
N ARG A 35 8.48 7.79 -4.76
CA ARG A 35 7.83 8.88 -4.01
C ARG A 35 6.80 8.30 -3.05
N VAL A 36 6.77 8.82 -1.82
CA VAL A 36 5.81 8.41 -0.77
C VAL A 36 4.37 8.51 -1.28
N LYS A 37 3.98 9.66 -1.86
CA LYS A 37 2.63 9.86 -2.42
C LYS A 37 2.23 8.82 -3.46
N ASP A 38 3.17 8.37 -4.29
CA ASP A 38 2.88 7.36 -5.29
C ASP A 38 2.72 5.97 -4.65
N ALA A 39 3.45 5.69 -3.56
CA ALA A 39 3.29 4.47 -2.76
C ALA A 39 1.94 4.46 -2.01
N GLU A 40 1.58 5.56 -1.36
CA GLU A 40 0.29 5.75 -0.68
C GLU A 40 -0.88 5.55 -1.65
N ASN A 41 -0.85 6.24 -2.80
CA ASN A 41 -1.89 6.12 -3.82
C ASN A 41 -1.96 4.69 -4.38
N ALA A 42 -0.83 4.04 -4.63
CA ALA A 42 -0.80 2.67 -5.10
C ALA A 42 -1.39 1.68 -4.08
N ALA A 43 -1.05 1.81 -2.80
CA ALA A 43 -1.63 0.98 -1.74
C ALA A 43 -3.15 1.20 -1.62
N ALA A 44 -3.61 2.46 -1.67
CA ALA A 44 -5.03 2.78 -1.60
C ALA A 44 -5.82 2.22 -2.79
N CYS A 45 -5.32 2.40 -4.02
CA CYS A 45 -5.95 1.83 -5.22
C CYS A 45 -6.01 0.30 -5.17
N LYS A 46 -4.95 -0.35 -4.68
CA LYS A 46 -4.94 -1.81 -4.49
C LYS A 46 -5.97 -2.22 -3.44
N MET A 47 -6.04 -1.53 -2.30
CA MET A 47 -7.03 -1.81 -1.25
C MET A 47 -8.47 -1.68 -1.78
N LEU A 48 -8.77 -0.64 -2.55
CA LEU A 48 -10.08 -0.49 -3.17
C LEU A 48 -10.41 -1.65 -4.10
N SER A 49 -9.42 -2.15 -4.85
CA SER A 49 -9.61 -3.31 -5.73
C SER A 49 -9.87 -4.58 -4.93
N GLU A 50 -9.12 -4.82 -3.85
CA GLU A 50 -9.31 -5.97 -2.93
C GLU A 50 -10.72 -5.96 -2.31
N ILE A 51 -11.13 -4.81 -1.76
CA ILE A 51 -12.43 -4.68 -1.07
C ILE A 51 -13.62 -4.74 -2.05
N LEU A 52 -13.50 -4.12 -3.24
CA LEU A 52 -14.63 -4.02 -4.17
C LEU A 52 -14.79 -5.24 -5.07
N ILE A 53 -13.69 -5.93 -5.41
CA ILE A 53 -13.72 -7.06 -6.35
C ILE A 53 -13.73 -8.39 -5.61
N GLY A 54 -13.26 -8.44 -4.34
CA GLY A 54 -13.20 -9.67 -3.56
C GLY A 54 -12.28 -10.68 -4.23
N VAL A 55 -10.96 -10.46 -4.16
CA VAL A 55 -10.01 -11.45 -4.65
C VAL A 55 -9.84 -12.51 -3.54
N GLU A 56 -10.31 -13.73 -3.81
CA GLU A 56 -10.13 -14.93 -2.96
C GLU A 56 -8.66 -15.30 -2.73
#